data_AF-A0AAW5RQA4-F1
#
_entry.id   AF-A0AAW5RQA4-F1
#
_cell.length_a   1.000
_cell.length_b   1.000
_cell.length_c   1.000
_cell.angle_alpha   90.00
_cell.angle_beta   90.00
_cell.angle_gamma   90.00
#
_symmetry.space_group_name_H-M   'P 1'
#
loop_
_entity.id
_entity.type
_entity.pdbx_description
1 polymer ?
#
loop_
_entity_poly.entity_id
_entity_poly.type
_entity_poly.pdbx_seq_one_letter_code
_entity_poly.pdbx_strand_id
1 'polypeptide(L)' 'MNNVKYLLNTSVADGKSSLECQLQSNPQQALDDAQLAIDFINAFANTEGQKSRLAMLATIVNKARKALSK' A
#
# COMPACT_ATOMS: atom_id res chain seq x y z
N MET A 1 -4.14 -6.42 11.32
CA MET A 1 -5.10 -5.34 10.99
C MET A 1 -4.64 -3.92 11.37
N ASN A 2 -3.44 -3.69 11.93
CA ASN A 2 -3.00 -2.32 12.29
C ASN A 2 -2.38 -1.50 11.13
N ASN A 3 -1.85 -2.14 10.09
CA ASN A 3 -1.09 -1.45 9.04
C ASN A 3 -1.96 -0.58 8.14
N VAL A 4 -3.17 -1.02 7.75
CA VAL A 4 -3.98 -0.23 6.81
C VAL A 4 -4.49 1.07 7.42
N LYS A 5 -4.87 1.10 8.70
CA LYS A 5 -5.22 2.36 9.38
C LYS A 5 -4.04 3.34 9.38
N TYR A 6 -2.82 2.86 9.58
CA TYR A 6 -1.61 3.69 9.47
C TYR A 6 -1.44 4.21 8.03
N LEU A 7 -1.55 3.34 7.02
CA LEU A 7 -1.41 3.69 5.61
C LEU A 7 -2.45 4.71 5.12
N LEU A 8 -3.61 4.81 5.76
CA LEU A 8 -4.66 5.75 5.38
C LEU A 8 -4.55 7.09 6.11
N ASN A 9 -4.04 7.09 7.35
CA ASN A 9 -3.96 8.28 8.21
C ASN A 9 -2.57 8.93 8.23
N THR A 10 -1.55 8.28 7.68
CA THR A 10 -0.19 8.83 7.59
C THR A 10 0.07 9.51 6.23
N SER A 11 1.16 10.28 6.17
CA SER A 11 1.63 10.93 4.94
C SER A 11 1.90 9.88 3.85
N VAL A 12 1.70 10.24 2.59
CA VAL A 12 1.98 9.32 1.46
C VAL A 12 3.46 8.89 1.46
N ALA A 13 4.38 9.79 1.82
CA ALA A 13 5.81 9.51 1.90
C ALA A 13 6.15 8.50 3.01
N ASP A 14 5.60 8.68 4.21
CA ASP A 14 5.85 7.79 5.35
C ASP A 14 5.27 6.39 5.08
N GLY A 15 4.03 6.34 4.59
CA GLY A 15 3.39 5.07 4.21
C GLY A 15 4.17 4.33 3.12
N LYS A 16 4.75 5.05 2.16
CA LYS A 16 5.64 4.47 1.15
C LYS A 16 6.90 3.87 1.79
N SER A 17 7.61 4.64 2.62
CA SER A 17 8.84 4.16 3.27
C SER A 17 8.59 2.91 4.12
N SER A 18 7.49 2.87 4.87
CA SER A 18 7.10 1.68 5.64
C SER A 18 6.81 0.48 4.74
N LEU A 19 6.05 0.67 3.66
CA LEU A 19 5.75 -0.41 2.72
C LEU A 19 6.98 -0.88 1.94
N GLU A 20 7.93 0.00 1.64
CA GLU A 20 9.18 -0.37 0.98
C GLU A 20 10.09 -1.18 1.92
N CYS A 21 10.16 -0.82 3.20
CA CYS A 21 10.83 -1.63 4.22
C CYS A 21 10.17 -3.00 4.37
N GLN A 22 8.83 -3.03 4.47
CA GLN A 22 8.06 -4.26 4.57
C GLN A 22 8.21 -5.13 3.31
N LEU A 23 8.25 -4.53 2.13
CA LEU A 23 8.47 -5.23 0.86
C LEU A 23 9.82 -5.96 0.84
N GLN A 24 10.87 -5.36 1.42
CA GLN A 24 12.19 -6.00 1.47
C GLN A 24 12.23 -7.19 2.43
N SER A 25 11.48 -7.13 3.53
CA SER A 25 11.50 -8.16 4.57
C SER A 25 10.45 -9.26 4.35
N ASN A 26 9.25 -8.88 3.92
CA ASN A 26 8.11 -9.76 3.66
C ASN A 26 7.26 -9.22 2.48
N PRO A 27 7.58 -9.62 1.24
CA PRO A 27 6.86 -9.16 0.06
C PRO A 27 5.38 -9.54 0.03
N GLN A 28 5.01 -10.71 0.57
CA GLN A 28 3.62 -11.15 0.63
C GLN A 28 2.80 -10.21 1.53
N GLN A 29 3.31 -9.90 2.71
CA GLN A 29 2.61 -8.99 3.62
C GLN A 29 2.48 -7.58 3.02
N ALA A 30 3.51 -7.08 2.31
CA ALA A 30 3.44 -5.80 1.62
C ALA A 30 2.38 -5.78 0.50
N LEU A 31 2.21 -6.90 -0.21
CA LEU A 31 1.14 -7.07 -1.19
C LEU A 31 -0.23 -6.99 -0.53
N ASP A 32 -0.45 -7.79 0.52
CA ASP A 32 -1.74 -7.89 1.20
C ASP A 32 -2.16 -6.54 1.82
N ASP A 33 -1.24 -5.86 2.51
CA ASP A 33 -1.52 -4.57 3.13
C ASP A 33 -1.79 -3.47 2.09
N ALA A 34 -1.03 -3.43 0.99
CA ALA A 34 -1.22 -2.44 -0.07
C ALA A 34 -2.54 -2.67 -0.82
N GLN A 35 -2.89 -3.92 -1.10
CA GLN A 35 -4.14 -4.28 -1.77
C GLN A 35 -5.35 -3.94 -0.89
N LEU A 36 -5.31 -4.28 0.40
CA LEU A 36 -6.40 -3.98 1.33
C LEU A 36 -6.60 -2.47 1.50
N ALA A 37 -5.53 -1.68 1.46
CA ALA A 37 -5.61 -0.22 1.47
C ALA A 37 -6.24 0.34 0.18
N ILE A 38 -5.92 -0.21 -1.00
CA ILE A 38 -6.55 0.17 -2.28
C ILE A 38 -8.06 -0.13 -2.22
N ASP A 39 -8.42 -1.34 -1.80
CA ASP A 39 -9.80 -1.79 -1.74
C ASP A 39 -10.61 -0.89 -0.79
N PHE A 40 -10.03 -0.52 0.36
CA PHE A 40 -10.66 0.41 1.29
C PHE A 40 -10.86 1.81 0.69
N ILE A 41 -9.86 2.37 0.01
CA ILE A 41 -9.98 3.69 -0.64
C ILE A 41 -11.08 3.66 -1.70
N ASN A 42 -11.13 2.61 -2.51
CA ASN A 42 -12.13 2.46 -3.56
C ASN A 42 -13.54 2.26 -3.01
N ALA A 43 -13.69 1.58 -1.87
CA ALA A 43 -14.99 1.29 -1.27
C ALA A 43 -15.55 2.44 -0.41
N PHE A 44 -14.68 3.23 0.25
CA PHE A 44 -15.14 4.14 1.32
C PHE A 44 -14.60 5.57 1.22
N ALA A 45 -13.59 5.86 0.39
CA ALA A 45 -13.01 7.20 0.31
C ALA A 45 -13.44 7.95 -0.96
N ASN A 46 -13.51 9.28 -0.87
CA ASN A 46 -13.56 10.11 -2.08
C ASN A 46 -12.22 9.96 -2.82
N THR A 47 -12.23 9.23 -3.93
CA THR A 47 -11.06 8.86 -4.74
C THR A 47 -10.31 10.08 -5.28
N GLU A 48 -10.96 11.24 -5.41
CA GLU A 48 -10.30 12.45 -5.91
C GLU A 48 -9.16 12.95 -5.01
N GLY A 49 -9.32 12.83 -3.69
CA GLY A 49 -8.29 13.23 -2.72
C GLY A 49 -7.20 12.17 -2.48
N GLN A 50 -7.36 10.96 -3.02
CA GLN A 50 -6.49 9.80 -2.73
C GLN A 50 -5.66 9.37 -3.93
N LYS A 51 -5.68 10.10 -5.05
CA LYS A 51 -4.95 9.75 -6.29
C LYS A 51 -3.47 9.45 -6.05
N SER A 52 -2.77 10.30 -5.30
CA SER A 52 -1.35 10.10 -4.96
C SER A 52 -1.12 8.86 -4.10
N ARG A 53 -2.04 8.55 -3.18
CA ARG A 53 -1.98 7.36 -2.33
C ARG A 53 -2.22 6.09 -3.14
N LEU A 54 -3.22 6.10 -4.02
CA LEU A 54 -3.50 4.99 -4.92
C LEU A 54 -2.32 4.68 -5.85
N ALA A 55 -1.70 5.71 -6.44
CA ALA A 55 -0.51 5.53 -7.29
C ALA A 55 0.67 4.91 -6.52
N MET A 56 0.89 5.37 -5.28
CA MET A 56 1.90 4.81 -4.39
C MET A 56 1.61 3.34 -4.04
N LEU A 57 0.39 3.03 -3.61
CA LEU A 57 -0.02 1.66 -3.27
C LEU A 57 0.08 0.71 -4.47
N ALA A 58 -0.36 1.15 -5.66
CA ALA A 58 -0.24 0.36 -6.89
C ALA A 58 1.22 0.04 -7.24
N THR A 59 2.13 0.99 -6.99
CA THR A 59 3.58 0.78 -7.16
C THR A 59 4.08 -0.32 -6.22
N ILE A 60 3.68 -0.30 -4.95
CA ILE A 60 4.05 -1.34 -3.97
C ILE A 60 3.50 -2.70 -4.38
N VAL A 61 2.23 -2.79 -4.78
CA VAL A 61 1.61 -4.04 -5.28
C VAL A 61 2.42 -4.63 -6.43
N ASN A 62 2.78 -3.82 -7.43
CA ASN A 62 3.56 -4.29 -8.57
C ASN A 62 4.96 -4.77 -8.17
N LYS A 63 5.64 -4.05 -7.27
CA LYS A 63 6.95 -4.46 -6.75
C LYS A 63 6.85 -5.78 -5.97
N ALA A 64 5.84 -5.93 -5.11
CA ALA A 64 5.60 -7.13 -4.31
C ALA A 64 5.32 -8.36 -5.18
N ARG A 65 4.43 -8.24 -6.17
CA ARG A 65 4.16 -9.30 -7.14
C ARG A 65 5.42 -9.75 -7.88
N LYS A 66 6.27 -8.79 -8.31
CA LYS A 66 7.54 -9.09 -8.97
C LYS A 66 8.54 -9.81 -8.05
N ALA A 67 8.53 -9.50 -6.75
CA ALA A 67 9.37 -10.18 -5.78
C ALA A 67 8.90 -11.61 -5.47
N LEU A 68 7.58 -11.85 -5.50
CA LEU A 68 6.97 -13.16 -5.26
C LEU A 68 6.98 -14.09 -6.48
N SER A 69 7.07 -13.53 -7.69
CA SER A 69 7.15 -14.29 -8.93
C SER A 69 8.57 -14.71 -9.30
N LYS A 70 9.55 -14.49 -8.41
CA LYS A 70 10.95 -14.89 -8.56
C LYS A 70 11.19 -16.19 -7.80
#